data_AF-A0A519GRW3-F1
#
_entry.id   AF-A0A519GRW3-F1
#
_cell.length_a   1.000
_cell.length_b   1.000
_cell.length_c   1.000
_cell.angle_alpha   90.00
_cell.angle_beta   90.00
_cell.angle_gamma   90.00
#
_symmetry.space_group_name_H-M   'P 1'
#
loop_
_entity.id
_entity.type
_entity.pdbx_description
1 polymer ?
#
loop_
_entity_poly.entity_id
_entity_poly.type
_entity_poly.pdbx_seq_one_letter_code
_entity_poly.pdbx_strand_id
1 'polypeptide(L)'
;MNQNTTTVSTMAVQIAAVDAEQDHDLSADFSYNPADPWAVAMTLSTVTGPVTWTFARDLLIEGQYEPTGDGDVHVWPCLSPCGEAVVIVELDSPAGETLLQFPTRAIQ
;
A
#
# COMPACT_ATOMS: atom_id res chain seq x y z
N MET A 1 -4.57 -20.84 -14.38
CA MET A 1 -4.55 -19.37 -14.21
C MET A 1 -4.73 -19.16 -12.72
N ASN A 2 -3.61 -19.06 -12.00
CA ASN A 2 -3.60 -19.08 -10.54
C ASN A 2 -3.21 -17.68 -10.11
N GLN A 3 -4.20 -16.86 -9.78
CA GLN A 3 -3.97 -15.57 -9.14
C GLN A 3 -3.80 -15.86 -7.65
N ASN A 4 -2.64 -15.49 -7.10
CA ASN A 4 -2.42 -15.59 -5.68
C ASN A 4 -2.89 -14.27 -5.07
N THR A 5 -3.90 -14.33 -4.21
CA THR A 5 -4.47 -13.16 -3.53
C THR A 5 -4.21 -13.30 -2.04
N THR A 6 -3.60 -12.28 -1.44
CA THR A 6 -3.36 -12.15 -0.01
C THR A 6 -4.14 -10.96 0.51
N THR A 7 -5.11 -11.20 1.40
CA THR A 7 -5.85 -10.15 2.10
C THR A 7 -5.09 -9.71 3.35
N VAL A 8 -4.92 -8.40 3.51
CA VAL A 8 -4.21 -7.78 4.63
C VAL A 8 -5.07 -6.68 5.23
N SER A 9 -5.33 -6.75 6.53
CA SER A 9 -5.87 -5.61 7.28
C SER A 9 -4.76 -4.59 7.50
N THR A 10 -5.03 -3.34 7.16
CA THR A 10 -4.05 -2.25 7.18
C THR A 10 -4.65 -1.01 7.81
N MET A 11 -3.79 -0.17 8.38
CA MET A 11 -4.18 1.17 8.80
C MET A 11 -3.92 2.14 7.66
N ALA A 12 -4.88 3.02 7.40
CA ALA A 12 -4.76 4.06 6.40
C ALA A 12 -4.93 5.42 7.06
N VAL A 13 -4.01 6.32 6.74
CA VAL A 13 -4.09 7.74 7.07
C VAL A 13 -4.29 8.47 5.75
N GLN A 14 -5.46 9.09 5.58
CA GLN A 14 -5.68 9.96 4.43
C GLN A 14 -5.31 11.39 4.82
N ILE A 15 -4.47 12.02 4.01
CA ILE A 15 -4.12 13.43 4.13
C ILE A 15 -4.85 14.15 2.99
N ALA A 16 -6.05 14.63 3.29
CA ALA A 16 -6.79 15.48 2.34
C ALA A 16 -6.24 16.91 2.40
N ALA A 17 -6.32 17.64 1.28
CA ALA A 17 -5.91 19.05 1.16
C ALA A 17 -6.58 20.02 2.16
N VAL A 18 -7.52 19.54 2.97
CA VAL A 18 -8.09 20.22 4.14
C VAL A 18 -7.56 19.52 5.40
N ASP A 19 -6.30 19.82 5.75
CA ASP A 19 -5.56 19.63 7.03
C ASP A 19 -6.23 18.78 8.14
N ALA A 20 -6.65 17.56 7.81
CA ALA A 20 -7.28 16.64 8.75
C ALA A 20 -6.75 15.23 8.46
N GLU A 21 -5.80 14.81 9.28
CA GLU A 21 -5.38 13.41 9.36
C GLU A 21 -6.57 12.58 9.88
N GLN A 22 -7.07 11.67 9.04
CA GLN A 22 -8.12 10.73 9.44
C GLN A 22 -7.57 9.32 9.40
N ASP A 23 -7.47 8.69 10.58
CA ASP A 23 -7.15 7.28 10.73
C ASP A 23 -8.39 6.42 10.38
N HIS A 24 -8.22 5.46 9.48
CA HIS A 24 -9.22 4.46 9.17
C HIS A 24 -8.60 3.08 9.06
N ASP A 25 -9.29 2.07 9.61
CA ASP A 25 -8.98 0.68 9.31
C ASP A 25 -9.49 0.36 7.90
N LEU A 26 -8.57 0.03 6.98
CA LEU A 26 -8.90 -0.40 5.63
C LEU A 26 -8.50 -1.87 5.41
N SER A 27 -9.27 -2.58 4.61
CA SER A 27 -8.85 -3.86 4.05
C SER A 27 -8.16 -3.62 2.73
N ALA A 28 -6.97 -4.17 2.57
CA ALA A 28 -6.22 -4.16 1.32
C ALA A 28 -5.97 -5.60 0.84
N ASP A 29 -6.23 -5.85 -0.42
CA ASP A 29 -5.96 -7.13 -1.07
C ASP A 29 -4.82 -6.97 -2.05
N PHE A 30 -3.73 -7.70 -1.84
CA PHE A 30 -2.63 -7.78 -2.79
C PHE A 30 -2.84 -8.99 -3.68
N SER A 31 -2.77 -8.77 -4.99
CA SER A 31 -2.92 -9.82 -5.99
C SER A 31 -1.73 -9.82 -6.94
N TYR A 32 -1.26 -11.04 -7.22
CA TYR A 32 -0.19 -11.30 -8.17
C TYR A 32 -0.70 -12.18 -9.31
N ASN A 33 -0.47 -11.73 -10.54
CA ASN A 33 -0.80 -12.47 -11.74
C ASN A 33 0.49 -12.97 -12.43
N PRO A 34 0.74 -14.28 -12.50
CA PRO A 34 1.92 -14.82 -13.17
C PRO A 34 2.01 -14.47 -14.67
N ALA A 35 0.90 -14.11 -15.30
CA ALA A 35 0.89 -13.64 -16.70
C ALA A 35 1.39 -12.19 -16.85
N ASP A 36 1.39 -11.41 -15.77
CA ASP A 36 1.99 -10.09 -15.68
C ASP A 36 2.91 -10.00 -14.45
N PRO A 37 4.08 -10.65 -14.51
CA PRO A 37 4.91 -10.88 -13.33
C PRO A 37 5.60 -9.63 -12.78
N TRP A 38 5.53 -8.52 -13.51
CA TRP A 38 6.17 -7.25 -13.19
C TRP A 38 5.29 -6.34 -12.35
N ALA A 39 3.99 -6.61 -12.29
CA ALA A 39 3.02 -5.78 -11.60
C ALA A 39 2.45 -6.50 -10.37
N VAL A 40 2.18 -5.72 -9.32
CA VAL A 40 1.35 -6.11 -8.19
C VAL A 40 0.14 -5.17 -8.19
N ALA A 41 -1.05 -5.75 -8.01
CA ALA A 41 -2.27 -4.98 -7.85
C ALA A 41 -2.71 -5.01 -6.38
N MET A 42 -2.91 -3.83 -5.80
CA MET A 42 -3.44 -3.64 -4.45
C MET A 42 -4.85 -3.05 -4.54
N THR A 43 -5.84 -3.75 -4.01
CA THR A 43 -7.23 -3.29 -3.96
C THR A 43 -7.60 -2.87 -2.55
N LEU A 44 -7.90 -1.57 -2.36
CA LEU A 44 -8.37 -1.00 -1.11
C LEU A 44 -9.90 -1.04 -1.07
N SER A 45 -10.46 -1.67 -0.04
CA SER A 45 -11.90 -1.67 0.19
C SER A 45 -12.29 -0.42 0.97
N THR A 46 -12.79 0.60 0.26
CA THR A 46 -13.24 1.88 0.85
C THR A 46 -14.76 1.92 0.98
N VAL A 47 -15.28 2.90 1.74
CA VAL A 47 -16.72 3.12 1.91
C VAL A 47 -17.45 3.49 0.60
N THR A 48 -16.74 4.05 -0.38
CA THR A 48 -17.31 4.42 -1.69
C THR A 48 -17.17 3.30 -2.73
N GLY A 49 -16.42 2.24 -2.41
CA GLY A 49 -16.17 1.10 -3.29
C GLY A 49 -14.69 0.69 -3.32
N PRO A 50 -14.37 -0.46 -3.95
CA PRO A 50 -12.99 -0.90 -4.09
C PRO A 50 -12.21 -0.02 -5.06
N VAL A 51 -11.00 0.40 -4.65
CA VAL A 51 -10.06 1.16 -5.49
C VAL A 51 -8.82 0.31 -5.71
N THR A 52 -8.41 0.11 -6.96
CA THR A 52 -7.24 -0.73 -7.29
C THR A 52 -6.09 0.11 -7.80
N TRP A 53 -4.94 -0.05 -7.15
CA TRP A 53 -3.65 0.49 -7.55
C TRP A 53 -2.80 -0.61 -8.16
N THR A 54 -2.08 -0.30 -9.22
CA THR A 54 -1.12 -1.23 -9.83
C THR A 54 0.21 -0.55 -9.93
N PHE A 55 1.25 -1.20 -9.42
CA PHE A 55 2.61 -0.67 -9.40
C PHE A 55 3.62 -1.80 -9.61
N ALA A 56 4.88 -1.41 -9.84
CA ALA A 56 5.95 -2.36 -10.08
C ALA A 56 6.14 -3.28 -8.86
N ARG A 57 6.27 -4.57 -9.12
CA ARG A 57 6.56 -5.56 -8.07
C ARG A 57 7.86 -5.24 -7.35
N ASP A 58 8.88 -4.82 -8.10
CA ASP A 58 10.19 -4.51 -7.53
C ASP A 58 10.12 -3.30 -6.58
N LEU A 59 9.22 -2.33 -6.83
CA LEU A 59 8.97 -1.21 -5.91
C LEU A 59 8.57 -1.69 -4.52
N LEU A 60 7.70 -2.70 -4.44
CA LEU A 60 7.27 -3.27 -3.15
C LEU A 60 8.35 -4.11 -2.48
N ILE A 61 9.19 -4.77 -3.27
CA ILE A 61 10.30 -5.59 -2.75
C ILE A 61 11.39 -4.69 -2.19
N GLU A 62 11.84 -3.70 -2.95
CA GLU A 62 12.89 -2.76 -2.55
C GLU A 62 12.41 -1.87 -1.40
N GLY A 63 11.16 -1.43 -1.45
CA GLY A 63 10.51 -0.60 -0.42
C GLY A 63 10.37 -1.23 0.95
N GLN A 64 10.59 -2.54 1.07
CA GLN A 64 10.72 -3.22 2.37
C GLN A 64 12.07 -2.97 3.06
N TYR A 65 13.07 -2.48 2.34
CA TYR A 65 14.44 -2.34 2.83
C TYR A 65 14.97 -0.91 2.76
N GLU A 66 14.53 -0.12 1.78
CA GLU A 66 14.93 1.28 1.64
C GLU A 66 13.82 2.14 1.03
N PRO A 67 13.83 3.47 1.22
CA PRO A 67 12.89 4.36 0.54
C PRO A 67 13.04 4.30 -0.99
N THR A 68 11.95 4.04 -1.70
CA THR A 68 11.91 3.91 -3.17
C THR A 68 10.60 4.45 -3.74
N GLY A 69 10.59 4.78 -5.04
CA GLY A 69 9.49 5.45 -5.76
C GLY A 69 9.92 6.79 -6.34
N ASP A 70 9.48 7.08 -7.56
CA ASP A 70 9.78 8.33 -8.30
C ASP A 70 8.51 8.91 -8.96
N GLY A 71 7.32 8.51 -8.49
CA GLY A 71 6.04 8.87 -9.10
C GLY A 71 4.91 8.82 -8.09
N ASP A 72 3.73 8.41 -8.54
CA ASP A 72 2.51 8.43 -7.71
C ASP A 72 2.52 7.42 -6.54
N VAL A 73 3.54 6.54 -6.48
CA VAL A 73 3.68 5.52 -5.43
C VAL A 73 5.08 5.57 -4.85
N HIS A 74 5.16 5.80 -3.54
CA HIS A 74 6.39 5.72 -2.76
C HIS A 74 6.25 4.63 -1.69
N VAL A 75 7.33 3.89 -1.44
CA VAL A 75 7.34 2.78 -0.48
C VAL A 75 8.61 2.85 0.35
N TRP A 76 8.49 2.71 1.67
CA TRP A 76 9.65 2.71 2.57
C TRP A 76 9.41 1.90 3.85
N PRO A 77 10.47 1.37 4.47
CA PRO A 77 10.37 0.72 5.77
C PRO A 77 10.27 1.75 6.90
N CYS A 78 9.52 1.41 7.94
CA CYS A 78 9.40 2.22 9.16
C CYS A 78 9.23 1.30 10.39
N LEU A 79 9.20 1.92 11.57
CA LEU A 79 8.77 1.27 12.81
C LEU A 79 7.45 1.87 13.24
N SER A 80 6.50 1.01 13.59
CA SER A 80 5.25 1.46 14.24
C SER A 80 5.56 2.10 15.61
N PRO A 81 4.61 2.83 16.21
CA PRO A 81 4.79 3.37 17.57
C PRO A 81 5.12 2.31 18.64
N CYS A 82 4.76 1.05 18.39
CA CYS A 82 5.05 -0.09 19.25
C CYS A 82 6.41 -0.76 18.94
N GLY A 83 7.17 -0.28 17.95
CA GLY A 83 8.46 -0.82 17.53
C GLY A 83 8.37 -2.02 16.59
N GLU A 84 7.22 -2.27 15.97
CA GLU A 84 7.07 -3.36 14.98
C GLU A 84 7.53 -2.89 13.60
N ALA A 85 8.17 -3.80 12.84
CA ALA A 85 8.53 -3.54 11.45
C ALA A 85 7.25 -3.39 10.59
N VAL A 86 7.13 -2.23 9.96
CA VAL A 86 6.07 -1.90 9.03
C VAL A 86 6.64 -1.35 7.74
N VAL A 87 5.84 -1.38 6.68
CA VAL A 87 6.12 -0.69 5.43
C VAL A 87 5.03 0.32 5.20
N ILE A 88 5.45 1.52 4.85
CA ILE A 88 4.57 2.59 4.45
C ILE A 88 4.47 2.57 2.93
N VAL A 89 3.25 2.62 2.42
CA VAL A 89 2.95 2.85 1.01
C VAL A 89 2.20 4.17 0.93
N GLU A 90 2.82 5.15 0.29
CA GLU A 90 2.21 6.43 -0.03
C GLU A 90 1.68 6.40 -1.45
N LEU A 91 0.44 6.88 -1.59
CA LEU A 91 -0.25 7.03 -2.85
C LEU A 91 -0.55 8.51 -3.04
N ASP A 92 0.16 9.13 -3.97
CA ASP A 92 -0.09 10.50 -4.39
C ASP A 92 -1.03 10.50 -5.60
N SER A 93 -2.08 11.31 -5.51
CA SER A 93 -3.05 11.46 -6.59
C SER A 93 -3.57 12.90 -6.63
N PRO A 94 -4.11 13.38 -7.76
CA PRO A 94 -4.72 14.70 -7.83
C PRO A 94 -5.88 14.92 -6.83
N ALA A 95 -6.45 13.84 -6.28
CA ALA A 95 -7.50 13.90 -5.28
C ALA A 95 -6.98 14.05 -3.84
N GLY A 96 -5.68 13.85 -3.61
CA GLY A 96 -5.02 13.88 -2.31
C GLY A 96 -4.01 12.75 -2.12
N GLU A 97 -3.30 12.82 -1.00
CA GLU A 97 -2.27 11.87 -0.59
C GLU A 97 -2.85 10.87 0.41
N THR A 98 -2.49 9.60 0.27
CA THR A 98 -2.89 8.54 1.21
C THR A 98 -1.68 7.75 1.64
N LEU A 99 -1.48 7.68 2.96
CA LEU A 99 -0.46 6.85 3.59
C LEU A 99 -1.09 5.57 4.12
N LEU A 100 -0.53 4.43 3.74
CA LEU A 100 -0.99 3.11 4.17
C LEU A 100 0.14 2.43 4.94
N GLN A 101 -0.16 1.89 6.11
CA GLN A 101 0.81 1.20 6.96
C GLN A 101 0.51 -0.29 7.03
N PHE A 102 1.39 -1.08 6.41
CA PHE A 102 1.30 -2.54 6.41
C PHE A 102 2.30 -3.16 7.38
N PRO A 103 1.94 -4.21 8.13
CA PRO A 103 2.93 -5.07 8.75
C PRO A 103 3.85 -5.65 7.67
N THR A 104 5.19 -5.55 7.81
CA THR A 104 6.13 -6.02 6.77
C THR A 104 5.90 -7.49 6.40
N ARG A 105 5.56 -8.32 7.39
CA ARG A 105 5.24 -9.76 7.20
C ARG A 105 4.04 -10.03 6.28
N ALA A 106 3.19 -9.04 6.05
CA ALA A 106 1.97 -9.20 5.27
C ALA A 106 2.16 -8.94 3.77
N ILE A 107 3.31 -8.36 3.38
CA ILE A 107 3.62 -7.93 2.01
C ILE A 107 4.86 -8.63 1.44
N GLN A 108 5.08 -9.90 1.83
CA GLN A 108 6.22 -10.73 1.42
C GLN A 108 5.97 -11.53 0.13
#